data_AF-A0A1I4X0T9-F1
#
_entry.id   AF-A0A1I4X0T9-F1
#
_cell.length_a   1.000
_cell.length_b   1.000
_cell.length_c   1.000
_cell.angle_alpha   90.00
_cell.angle_beta   90.00
_cell.angle_gamma   90.00
#
_symmetry.space_group_name_H-M   'P 1'
#
loop_
_entity.id
_entity.type
_entity.pdbx_description
1 polymer ?
#
loop_
_entity_poly.entity_id
_entity_poly.type
_entity_poly.pdbx_seq_one_letter_code
_entity_poly.pdbx_strand_id
1 'polypeptide(L)'
;MKHIYILVLLSINSITYSQVGINTDTPTAALEVISKTTLQNDIIFQSTNSNNNKLLSVQNNGDIDFTKALMPNGDPGKNSLYLVSQGEDSPPIWQSLPKGATVQILSAQNDVTSTTKVSIDISPTIKFPILNSSLDATFGVWNSTNNRFTVSKKGVYLVTAGIDTIDMRSSNDKPNPSANLALFIFAGPNSYTGQGIVYKDNSNYNYSAVVSNYFILEKGNYIQIVASSGNSSWYQGPSFLSISYTELP
;
A
#
# COMPACT_ATOMS: atom_id res chain seq x y z
N MET A 1 -46.35 -57.10 -11.10
CA MET A 1 -44.87 -57.29 -11.07
C MET A 1 -44.08 -56.34 -12.00
N LYS A 2 -44.67 -55.65 -12.99
CA LYS A 2 -43.94 -54.77 -13.94
C LYS A 2 -43.55 -53.37 -13.42
N HIS A 3 -44.18 -52.85 -12.37
CA HIS A 3 -43.96 -51.46 -11.91
C HIS A 3 -42.85 -51.29 -10.86
N ILE A 4 -42.35 -52.39 -10.29
CA ILE A 4 -41.29 -52.36 -9.30
C ILE A 4 -39.92 -52.09 -9.94
N TYR A 5 -39.71 -52.54 -11.18
CA TYR A 5 -38.42 -52.37 -11.87
C TYR A 5 -38.13 -50.92 -12.29
N ILE A 6 -39.15 -50.10 -12.52
CA ILE A 6 -38.99 -48.69 -12.93
C ILE A 6 -38.60 -47.80 -11.75
N LEU A 7 -39.09 -48.09 -10.53
CA LEU A 7 -38.75 -47.33 -9.33
C LEU A 7 -37.31 -47.57 -8.86
N VAL A 8 -36.75 -48.75 -9.15
CA VAL A 8 -35.37 -49.12 -8.78
C VAL A 8 -34.33 -48.49 -9.73
N LEU A 9 -34.69 -48.22 -11.00
CA LEU A 9 -33.78 -47.53 -11.93
C LEU A 9 -33.74 -46.00 -11.72
N LEU A 10 -34.76 -45.41 -11.10
CA LEU A 10 -34.85 -43.96 -10.87
C LEU A 10 -34.07 -43.47 -9.63
N SER A 11 -33.63 -44.36 -8.74
CA SER A 11 -32.89 -44.01 -7.52
C SER A 11 -31.36 -44.06 -7.66
N ILE A 12 -30.83 -44.42 -8.83
CA ILE A 12 -29.39 -44.61 -9.06
C ILE A 12 -28.66 -43.31 -9.41
N ASN A 13 -29.39 -42.22 -9.69
CA ASN A 13 -28.77 -40.96 -10.03
C ASN A 13 -28.60 -40.06 -8.80
N SER A 14 -27.32 -39.79 -8.49
CA SER A 14 -26.82 -38.51 -7.96
C SER A 14 -26.64 -38.39 -6.44
N ILE A 15 -25.70 -39.14 -5.85
CA ILE A 15 -24.94 -38.60 -4.71
C ILE A 15 -23.46 -38.98 -4.84
N THR A 16 -22.75 -38.28 -5.71
CA THR A 16 -21.30 -38.32 -5.82
C THR A 16 -20.70 -37.50 -4.67
N TYR A 17 -20.39 -38.14 -3.55
CA TYR A 17 -19.48 -37.57 -2.55
C TYR A 17 -18.03 -37.70 -3.05
N SER A 18 -17.13 -36.79 -2.63
CA SER A 18 -15.69 -36.95 -2.88
C SER A 18 -15.21 -38.27 -2.27
N GLN A 19 -14.94 -39.27 -3.09
CA GLN A 19 -14.49 -40.59 -2.68
C GLN A 19 -13.00 -40.77 -3.03
N VAL A 20 -12.27 -41.48 -2.18
CA VAL A 20 -10.84 -41.77 -2.21
C VAL A 20 -10.69 -43.28 -2.29
N GLY A 21 -9.92 -43.72 -3.28
CA GLY A 21 -9.53 -45.11 -3.48
C GLY A 21 -8.11 -45.15 -4.01
N ILE A 22 -7.23 -45.86 -3.30
CA ILE A 22 -5.87 -46.11 -3.79
C ILE A 22 -5.92 -47.45 -4.55
N ASN A 23 -5.67 -47.38 -5.86
CA ASN A 23 -5.61 -48.55 -6.76
C ASN A 23 -6.93 -49.33 -6.91
N THR A 24 -8.07 -48.62 -7.05
CA THR A 24 -9.39 -49.20 -7.33
C THR A 24 -10.20 -48.33 -8.30
N ASP A 25 -10.97 -48.96 -9.18
CA ASP A 25 -11.80 -48.29 -10.20
C ASP A 25 -13.17 -47.83 -9.66
N THR A 26 -13.50 -48.20 -8.42
CA THR A 26 -14.74 -47.81 -7.74
C THR A 26 -14.41 -47.27 -6.34
N PRO A 27 -13.89 -46.04 -6.22
CA PRO A 27 -13.63 -45.43 -4.91
C PRO A 27 -14.96 -45.21 -4.18
N THR A 28 -15.03 -45.52 -2.88
CA THR A 28 -16.28 -45.39 -2.09
C THR A 28 -16.14 -44.58 -0.80
N ALA A 29 -14.95 -44.17 -0.40
CA ALA A 29 -14.69 -43.57 0.92
C ALA A 29 -14.35 -42.08 0.87
N ALA A 30 -14.97 -41.19 1.64
CA ALA A 30 -14.53 -39.79 1.71
C ALA A 30 -13.26 -39.62 2.56
N LEU A 31 -12.34 -38.74 2.14
CA LEU A 31 -11.20 -38.32 2.96
C LEU A 31 -11.47 -36.93 3.54
N GLU A 32 -11.62 -36.90 4.85
CA GLU A 32 -11.65 -35.68 5.65
C GLU A 32 -10.42 -35.68 6.56
N VAL A 33 -9.68 -34.57 6.57
CA VAL A 33 -8.50 -34.40 7.42
C VAL A 33 -8.82 -33.35 8.46
N ILE A 34 -9.10 -33.79 9.68
CA ILE A 34 -9.37 -32.93 10.83
C ILE A 34 -8.18 -32.98 11.78
N SER A 35 -7.59 -31.81 12.03
CA SER A 35 -6.55 -31.65 13.04
C SER A 35 -7.06 -31.98 14.45
N LYS A 36 -6.29 -32.75 15.22
CA LYS A 36 -6.57 -32.99 16.65
C LYS A 36 -5.84 -32.04 17.59
N THR A 37 -4.96 -31.21 17.05
CA THR A 37 -4.17 -30.25 17.81
C THR A 37 -4.84 -28.89 17.80
N THR A 38 -4.70 -28.17 18.90
CA THR A 38 -5.16 -26.78 19.03
C THR A 38 -4.03 -25.78 18.76
N LEU A 39 -2.80 -26.27 18.53
CA LEU A 39 -1.66 -25.43 18.20
C LEU A 39 -1.79 -24.96 16.75
N GLN A 40 -1.62 -23.67 16.53
CA GLN A 40 -1.84 -23.02 15.22
C GLN A 40 -0.88 -23.53 14.14
N ASN A 41 0.37 -23.81 14.50
CA ASN A 41 1.44 -24.09 13.54
C ASN A 41 1.68 -25.59 13.31
N ASP A 42 0.84 -26.45 13.87
CA ASP A 42 0.97 -27.88 13.64
C ASP A 42 0.48 -28.23 12.23
N ILE A 43 1.18 -29.18 11.60
CA ILE A 43 0.88 -29.62 10.23
C ILE A 43 -0.33 -30.56 10.26
N ILE A 44 -1.40 -30.17 9.57
CA ILE A 44 -2.65 -30.94 9.47
C ILE A 44 -2.66 -31.88 8.27
N PHE A 45 -1.99 -31.48 7.18
CA PHE A 45 -1.81 -32.29 5.99
C PHE A 45 -0.39 -32.08 5.46
N GLN A 46 0.26 -33.17 5.06
CA GLN A 46 1.56 -33.13 4.41
C GLN A 46 1.65 -34.17 3.30
N SER A 47 2.05 -33.71 2.12
CA SER A 47 2.53 -34.59 1.06
C SER A 47 4.06 -34.60 1.06
N THR A 48 4.65 -35.79 1.02
CA THR A 48 6.09 -36.00 0.85
C THR A 48 6.37 -36.89 -0.34
N ASN A 49 7.52 -36.70 -0.99
CA ASN A 49 8.00 -37.65 -1.99
C ASN A 49 8.80 -38.80 -1.34
N SER A 50 9.17 -39.81 -2.13
CA SER A 50 9.98 -40.96 -1.70
C SER A 50 11.34 -40.59 -1.09
N ASN A 51 11.82 -39.37 -1.33
CA ASN A 51 13.04 -38.82 -0.78
C ASN A 51 12.79 -37.96 0.48
N ASN A 52 11.61 -38.05 1.10
CA ASN A 52 11.17 -37.28 2.27
C ASN A 52 11.15 -35.75 2.09
N ASN A 53 11.12 -35.24 0.85
CA ASN A 53 10.92 -33.80 0.63
C ASN A 53 9.45 -33.45 0.81
N LYS A 54 9.17 -32.43 1.62
CA LYS A 54 7.83 -31.85 1.80
C LYS A 54 7.41 -31.14 0.51
N LEU A 55 6.36 -31.62 -0.13
CA LEU A 55 5.82 -31.06 -1.38
C LEU A 55 4.76 -30.00 -1.09
N LEU A 56 3.89 -30.28 -0.11
CA LEU A 56 2.81 -29.41 0.32
C LEU A 56 2.60 -29.67 1.82
N SER A 57 2.51 -28.61 2.61
CA SER A 57 1.99 -28.69 3.98
C SER A 57 0.92 -27.66 4.21
N VAL A 58 -0.15 -28.10 4.86
CA VAL A 58 -1.22 -27.23 5.37
C VAL A 58 -1.09 -27.23 6.89
N GLN A 59 -1.07 -26.05 7.48
CA GLN A 59 -1.05 -25.85 8.93
C GLN A 59 -2.46 -25.72 9.49
N ASN A 60 -2.60 -25.89 10.80
CA ASN A 60 -3.88 -25.87 11.51
C ASN A 60 -4.58 -24.51 11.50
N ASN A 61 -3.83 -23.43 11.31
CA ASN A 61 -4.35 -22.08 11.09
C ASN A 61 -4.83 -21.82 9.64
N GLY A 62 -4.70 -22.79 8.73
CA GLY A 62 -5.05 -22.67 7.33
C GLY A 62 -3.91 -22.21 6.41
N ASP A 63 -2.72 -21.95 6.95
CA ASP A 63 -1.57 -21.56 6.15
C ASP A 63 -1.13 -22.72 5.23
N ILE A 64 -0.76 -22.36 4.00
CA ILE A 64 -0.14 -23.27 3.03
C ILE A 64 1.34 -22.92 2.94
N ASP A 65 2.19 -23.82 3.42
CA ASP A 65 3.63 -23.63 3.39
C ASP A 65 4.25 -24.17 2.09
N PHE A 66 5.07 -23.33 1.49
CA PHE A 66 6.05 -23.75 0.48
C PHE A 66 7.42 -23.85 1.14
N THR A 67 7.96 -25.07 1.25
CA THR A 67 9.29 -25.29 1.85
C THR A 67 10.45 -24.87 0.94
N LYS A 68 10.14 -24.53 -0.31
CA LYS A 68 11.04 -23.99 -1.33
C LYS A 68 10.35 -22.85 -2.05
N ALA A 69 11.08 -22.15 -2.91
CA ALA A 69 10.49 -21.16 -3.79
C ALA A 69 9.29 -21.74 -4.56
N LEU A 70 8.23 -20.94 -4.69
CA LEU A 70 7.18 -21.22 -5.66
C LEU A 70 7.82 -21.11 -7.05
N MET A 71 7.78 -22.18 -7.85
CA MET A 71 8.49 -22.26 -9.14
C MET A 71 7.53 -22.52 -10.30
N PRO A 72 6.65 -21.55 -10.66
CA PRO A 72 5.90 -21.65 -11.90
C PRO A 72 6.84 -21.93 -13.09
N ASN A 73 6.52 -22.94 -13.90
CA ASN A 73 7.37 -23.36 -15.03
C ASN A 73 8.85 -23.62 -14.65
N GLY A 74 9.12 -24.00 -13.40
CA GLY A 74 10.48 -24.27 -12.92
C GLY A 74 11.34 -23.03 -12.65
N ASP A 75 10.78 -21.82 -12.75
CA ASP A 75 11.50 -20.58 -12.47
C ASP A 75 11.17 -20.10 -11.03
N PRO A 76 12.14 -19.99 -10.11
CA PRO A 76 11.91 -19.45 -8.76
C PRO A 76 11.72 -17.92 -8.74
N GLY A 77 11.90 -17.25 -9.86
CA GLY A 77 11.79 -15.80 -9.96
C GLY A 77 13.03 -15.08 -9.42
N LYS A 78 12.94 -13.75 -9.42
CA LYS A 78 13.95 -12.83 -8.88
C LYS A 78 13.26 -11.83 -7.95
N ASN A 79 14.04 -11.11 -7.15
CA ASN A 79 13.51 -10.00 -6.36
C ASN A 79 12.72 -9.03 -7.26
N SER A 80 11.59 -8.54 -6.74
CA SER A 80 10.71 -7.57 -7.41
C SER A 80 9.98 -8.09 -8.65
N LEU A 81 9.83 -9.41 -8.80
CA LEU A 81 8.90 -10.01 -9.75
C LEU A 81 7.59 -10.40 -9.04
N TYR A 82 6.50 -10.42 -9.80
CA TYR A 82 5.16 -10.76 -9.34
C TYR A 82 4.64 -11.96 -10.12
N LEU A 83 3.85 -12.81 -9.47
CA LEU A 83 3.20 -13.93 -10.13
C LEU A 83 1.97 -13.43 -10.88
N VAL A 84 1.95 -13.59 -12.20
CA VAL A 84 0.89 -13.09 -13.07
C VAL A 84 0.20 -14.26 -13.78
N SER A 85 -1.13 -14.30 -13.70
CA SER A 85 -1.95 -15.26 -14.44
C SER A 85 -1.84 -15.01 -15.94
N GLN A 86 -1.70 -16.09 -16.72
CA GLN A 86 -1.66 -16.03 -18.18
C GLN A 86 -3.00 -16.37 -18.85
N GLY A 87 -4.06 -16.55 -18.05
CA GLY A 87 -5.36 -17.03 -18.52
C GLY A 87 -5.49 -18.55 -18.40
N GLU A 88 -6.56 -19.08 -18.97
CA GLU A 88 -6.88 -20.50 -18.94
C GLU A 88 -5.75 -21.35 -19.57
N ASP A 89 -5.53 -22.55 -19.03
CA ASP A 89 -4.56 -23.55 -19.50
C ASP A 89 -3.09 -23.11 -19.58
N SER A 90 -2.73 -21.94 -19.05
CA SER A 90 -1.36 -21.42 -19.04
C SER A 90 -0.88 -21.24 -17.59
N PRO A 91 0.22 -21.88 -17.17
CA PRO A 91 0.77 -21.66 -15.84
C PRO A 91 1.12 -20.18 -15.65
N PRO A 92 0.93 -19.61 -14.44
CA PRO A 92 1.33 -18.24 -14.19
C PRO A 92 2.84 -18.07 -14.39
N ILE A 93 3.30 -16.85 -14.61
CA ILE A 93 4.73 -16.54 -14.78
C ILE A 93 5.19 -15.46 -13.81
N TRP A 94 6.50 -15.42 -13.55
CA TRP A 94 7.11 -14.27 -12.91
C TRP A 94 7.27 -13.13 -13.91
N GLN A 95 6.66 -11.99 -13.62
CA GLN A 95 6.75 -10.80 -14.46
C GLN A 95 7.15 -9.58 -13.62
N SER A 96 7.99 -8.71 -14.19
CA SER A 96 8.18 -7.39 -13.62
C SER A 96 6.90 -6.59 -13.79
N LEU A 97 6.59 -5.68 -12.87
CA LEU A 97 5.57 -4.66 -13.15
C LEU A 97 5.90 -3.97 -14.48
N PRO A 98 4.90 -3.67 -15.33
CA PRO A 98 5.16 -2.96 -16.58
C PRO A 98 5.99 -1.71 -16.32
N LYS A 99 7.04 -1.46 -17.13
CA LYS A 99 7.69 -0.15 -17.18
C LYS A 99 6.59 0.90 -17.39
N GLY A 100 6.50 1.88 -16.49
CA GLY A 100 5.44 2.89 -16.50
C GLY A 100 4.27 2.63 -15.53
N ALA A 101 4.27 1.54 -14.76
CA ALA A 101 3.36 1.42 -13.62
C ALA A 101 3.71 2.46 -12.56
N THR A 102 2.71 3.23 -12.13
CA THR A 102 2.85 4.17 -11.01
C THR A 102 2.75 3.40 -9.70
N VAL A 103 3.78 3.45 -8.87
CA VAL A 103 3.81 2.82 -7.55
C VAL A 103 3.83 3.89 -6.46
N GLN A 104 3.03 3.73 -5.40
CA GLN A 104 3.14 4.59 -4.22
C GLN A 104 4.39 4.20 -3.45
N ILE A 105 5.31 5.14 -3.24
CA ILE A 105 6.62 4.87 -2.63
C ILE A 105 6.76 5.46 -1.23
N LEU A 106 5.94 6.46 -0.90
CA LEU A 106 5.94 7.07 0.42
C LEU A 106 4.53 7.55 0.77
N SER A 107 4.10 7.22 1.98
CA SER A 107 2.97 7.81 2.67
C SER A 107 3.42 8.23 4.06
N ALA A 108 3.21 9.49 4.40
CA ALA A 108 3.59 10.07 5.69
C ALA A 108 2.49 11.00 6.20
N GLN A 109 2.39 11.15 7.52
CA GLN A 109 1.36 11.98 8.13
C GLN A 109 1.81 12.65 9.44
N ASN A 110 1.05 13.66 9.82
CA ASN A 110 0.90 14.16 11.18
C ASN A 110 -0.59 14.07 11.50
N ASP A 111 -0.96 13.42 12.60
CA ASP A 111 -2.34 13.23 13.05
C ASP A 111 -2.70 14.13 14.25
N VAL A 112 -1.75 14.95 14.72
CA VAL A 112 -1.94 15.84 15.86
C VAL A 112 -1.68 17.31 15.51
N THR A 113 -2.35 18.21 16.24
CA THR A 113 -2.05 19.64 16.17
C THR A 113 -0.76 19.96 16.92
N SER A 114 0.15 20.66 16.24
CA SER A 114 1.39 21.19 16.80
C SER A 114 1.11 22.11 17.99
N THR A 115 1.94 21.99 19.03
CA THR A 115 1.94 22.92 20.17
C THR A 115 2.74 24.19 19.88
N THR A 116 3.52 24.21 18.79
CA THR A 116 4.32 25.36 18.37
C THR A 116 3.55 26.15 17.33
N LYS A 117 3.32 27.44 17.63
CA LYS A 117 2.70 28.39 16.70
C LYS A 117 3.71 28.81 15.63
N VAL A 118 3.26 28.78 14.38
CA VAL A 118 3.94 29.38 13.23
C VAL A 118 3.60 30.87 13.23
N SER A 119 4.63 31.72 13.30
CA SER A 119 4.52 33.17 13.21
C SER A 119 4.07 33.65 11.83
N ILE A 120 3.82 34.94 11.70
CA ILE A 120 3.51 35.61 10.44
C ILE A 120 4.77 35.74 9.60
N ASP A 121 4.63 35.82 8.28
CA ASP A 121 5.71 36.02 7.30
C ASP A 121 6.83 34.97 7.36
N ILE A 122 6.50 33.74 7.78
CA ILE A 122 7.43 32.61 7.76
C ILE A 122 6.91 31.46 6.89
N SER A 123 7.84 30.66 6.38
CA SER A 123 7.54 29.51 5.53
C SER A 123 8.17 28.25 6.12
N PRO A 124 7.61 27.71 7.23
CA PRO A 124 8.12 26.49 7.83
C PRO A 124 7.96 25.26 6.93
N THR A 125 8.91 24.33 7.07
CA THR A 125 8.73 22.97 6.60
C THR A 125 7.64 22.26 7.40
N ILE A 126 6.71 21.62 6.69
CA ILE A 126 5.64 20.82 7.31
C ILE A 126 6.22 19.52 7.85
N LYS A 127 5.82 19.17 9.07
CA LYS A 127 6.33 17.96 9.75
C LYS A 127 5.42 16.76 9.48
N PHE A 128 6.04 15.61 9.21
CA PHE A 128 5.36 14.32 9.04
C PHE A 128 6.05 13.27 9.93
N PRO A 129 5.77 13.25 11.24
CA PRO A 129 6.45 12.38 12.19
C PRO A 129 6.14 10.89 11.99
N ILE A 130 5.03 10.55 11.33
CA ILE A 130 4.58 9.18 11.12
C ILE A 130 4.83 8.79 9.66
N LEU A 131 5.52 7.68 9.43
CA LEU A 131 5.63 7.03 8.12
C LEU A 131 4.69 5.83 8.07
N ASN A 132 3.74 5.85 7.14
CA ASN A 132 2.70 4.81 6.98
C ASN A 132 3.13 3.66 6.04
N SER A 133 4.23 3.83 5.31
CA SER A 133 4.72 2.86 4.33
C SER A 133 6.19 2.52 4.59
N SER A 134 6.59 1.27 4.38
CA SER A 134 8.01 0.90 4.33
C SER A 134 8.63 1.48 3.05
N LEU A 135 9.48 2.50 3.21
CA LEU A 135 10.17 3.13 2.10
C LEU A 135 11.27 2.22 1.56
N ASP A 136 11.17 1.82 0.29
CA ASP A 136 12.25 1.15 -0.42
C ASP A 136 13.33 2.17 -0.81
N ALA A 137 14.55 1.96 -0.27
CA ALA A 137 15.72 2.81 -0.47
C ALA A 137 16.11 2.98 -1.96
N THR A 138 15.65 2.07 -2.83
CA THR A 138 15.82 2.15 -4.28
C THR A 138 15.20 3.44 -4.84
N PHE A 139 14.05 3.88 -4.32
CA PHE A 139 13.38 5.11 -4.79
C PHE A 139 13.88 6.36 -4.09
N GLY A 140 14.26 6.26 -2.82
CA GLY A 140 14.79 7.38 -2.06
C GLY A 140 14.93 7.12 -0.56
N VAL A 141 15.36 8.13 0.16
CA VAL A 141 15.58 8.09 1.62
C VAL A 141 14.83 9.24 2.28
N TRP A 142 14.05 8.93 3.32
CA TRP A 142 13.39 9.93 4.16
C TRP A 142 14.30 10.37 5.30
N ASN A 143 14.44 11.69 5.46
CA ASN A 143 15.09 12.29 6.62
C ASN A 143 14.02 12.96 7.51
N SER A 144 13.77 12.37 8.67
CA SER A 144 12.76 12.85 9.62
C SER A 144 13.17 14.12 10.36
N THR A 145 14.46 14.43 10.45
CA THR A 145 14.96 15.64 11.11
C THR A 145 14.59 16.89 10.32
N ASN A 146 14.71 16.85 9.00
CA ASN A 146 14.39 17.99 8.12
C ASN A 146 13.13 17.78 7.26
N ASN A 147 12.39 16.68 7.47
CA ASN A 147 11.17 16.30 6.74
C ASN A 147 11.35 16.38 5.23
N ARG A 148 12.40 15.69 4.75
CA ARG A 148 12.83 15.72 3.36
C ARG A 148 12.99 14.31 2.80
N PHE A 149 12.41 14.09 1.64
CA PHE A 149 12.64 12.89 0.85
C PHE A 149 13.76 13.15 -0.16
N THR A 150 14.82 12.35 -0.18
CA THR A 150 15.91 12.45 -1.16
C THR A 150 15.78 11.35 -2.20
N VAL A 151 15.72 11.73 -3.47
CA VAL A 151 15.51 10.84 -4.61
C VAL A 151 16.75 9.98 -4.87
N SER A 152 16.58 8.66 -4.94
CA SER A 152 17.64 7.71 -5.29
C SER A 152 17.59 7.25 -6.74
N LYS A 153 16.41 7.30 -7.38
CA LYS A 153 16.17 6.83 -8.75
C LYS A 153 15.55 7.93 -9.60
N LYS A 154 16.03 8.13 -10.83
CA LYS A 154 15.42 9.09 -11.76
C LYS A 154 14.02 8.60 -12.17
N GLY A 155 13.04 9.51 -12.25
CA GLY A 155 11.72 9.20 -12.80
C GLY A 155 10.74 10.35 -12.67
N VAL A 156 9.47 10.04 -12.92
CA VAL A 156 8.35 10.96 -12.67
C VAL A 156 7.82 10.71 -11.27
N TYR A 157 7.65 11.77 -10.50
CA TYR A 157 7.14 11.76 -9.14
C TYR A 157 5.84 12.54 -9.08
N LEU A 158 4.73 11.87 -8.77
CA LEU A 158 3.50 12.53 -8.35
C LEU A 158 3.59 12.79 -6.86
N VAL A 159 3.59 14.05 -6.47
CA VAL A 159 3.63 14.45 -5.07
C VAL A 159 2.32 15.12 -4.73
N THR A 160 1.65 14.62 -3.69
CA THR A 160 0.44 15.22 -3.13
C THR A 160 0.65 15.45 -1.65
N ALA A 161 0.41 16.67 -1.20
CA ALA A 161 0.47 17.01 0.21
C ALA A 161 -0.75 17.81 0.62
N GLY A 162 -1.19 17.62 1.86
CA GLY A 162 -2.28 18.38 2.45
C GLY A 162 -1.97 18.77 3.88
N ILE A 163 -2.53 19.88 4.32
CA ILE A 163 -2.40 20.41 5.68
C ILE A 163 -3.71 21.04 6.11
N ASP A 164 -4.08 20.78 7.36
CA ASP A 164 -4.97 21.63 8.13
C ASP A 164 -4.13 22.60 8.94
N THR A 165 -4.56 23.85 8.95
CA THR A 165 -4.02 24.89 9.84
C THR A 165 -5.09 25.25 10.85
N ILE A 166 -4.67 25.44 12.09
CA ILE A 166 -5.58 25.68 13.21
C ILE A 166 -5.31 27.08 13.77
N ASP A 167 -6.39 27.78 14.11
CA ASP A 167 -6.36 29.10 14.77
C ASP A 167 -5.55 30.15 13.99
N MET A 168 -5.90 30.35 12.72
CA MET A 168 -5.30 31.39 11.87
C MET A 168 -5.59 32.80 12.40
N ARG A 169 -4.53 33.51 12.85
CA ARG A 169 -4.62 34.84 13.49
C ARG A 169 -3.71 35.89 12.85
N SER A 170 -4.17 37.14 12.86
CA SER A 170 -3.43 38.33 12.39
C SER A 170 -2.27 38.71 13.33
N SER A 171 -1.49 39.74 12.96
CA SER A 171 -0.34 40.24 13.74
C SER A 171 -0.68 40.74 15.12
N ASN A 172 -1.93 41.14 15.34
CA ASN A 172 -2.42 41.59 16.63
C ASN A 172 -3.13 40.47 17.40
N ASP A 173 -2.89 39.21 17.01
CA ASP A 173 -3.47 37.99 17.58
C ASP A 173 -5.01 37.93 17.57
N LYS A 174 -5.61 38.65 16.61
CA LYS A 174 -7.06 38.61 16.36
C LYS A 174 -7.38 37.66 15.21
N PRO A 175 -8.57 37.03 15.22
CA PRO A 175 -9.25 36.54 14.02
C PRO A 175 -8.85 37.27 12.73
N ASN A 176 -8.25 36.57 11.75
CA ASN A 176 -7.90 37.18 10.47
C ASN A 176 -8.93 36.81 9.39
N PRO A 177 -9.87 37.71 9.04
CA PRO A 177 -10.87 37.48 7.99
C PRO A 177 -10.28 37.54 6.57
N SER A 178 -8.98 37.74 6.43
CA SER A 178 -8.24 37.70 5.16
C SER A 178 -6.97 36.87 5.35
N ALA A 179 -7.12 35.73 6.03
CA ALA A 179 -6.03 34.80 6.24
C ALA A 179 -5.57 34.22 4.90
N ASN A 180 -4.25 34.20 4.70
CA ASN A 180 -3.62 33.58 3.55
C ASN A 180 -2.81 32.38 4.00
N LEU A 181 -3.05 31.23 3.37
CA LEU A 181 -2.22 30.04 3.48
C LEU A 181 -1.78 29.63 2.09
N ALA A 182 -0.49 29.43 1.89
CA ALA A 182 0.02 28.84 0.66
C ALA A 182 0.87 27.62 0.96
N LEU A 183 0.49 26.47 0.41
CA LEU A 183 1.21 25.21 0.53
C LEU A 183 2.04 24.98 -0.73
N PHE A 184 3.32 24.69 -0.55
CA PHE A 184 4.29 24.52 -1.63
C PHE A 184 4.95 23.15 -1.56
N ILE A 185 5.17 22.57 -2.74
CA ILE A 185 6.07 21.42 -2.93
C ILE A 185 7.36 21.98 -3.51
N PHE A 186 8.46 21.85 -2.78
CA PHE A 186 9.81 22.09 -3.28
C PHE A 186 10.37 20.76 -3.78
N ALA A 187 10.73 20.69 -5.05
CA ALA A 187 11.20 19.48 -5.70
C ALA A 187 12.46 19.77 -6.56
N GLY A 188 13.62 19.28 -6.14
CA GLY A 188 14.90 19.58 -6.81
C GLY A 188 15.37 21.03 -6.61
N PRO A 189 16.41 21.48 -7.34
CA PRO A 189 17.08 22.74 -7.07
C PRO A 189 16.26 23.99 -7.47
N ASN A 190 15.34 23.88 -8.43
CA ASN A 190 14.63 25.03 -9.01
C ASN A 190 13.14 24.80 -9.30
N SER A 191 12.57 23.64 -8.93
CA SER A 191 11.16 23.37 -9.21
C SER A 191 10.35 23.50 -7.92
N TYR A 192 9.37 24.40 -7.94
CA TYR A 192 8.35 24.46 -6.92
C TYR A 192 6.98 24.67 -7.54
N THR A 193 5.97 24.11 -6.91
CA THR A 193 4.56 24.38 -7.21
C THR A 193 3.88 24.76 -5.91
N GLY A 194 2.86 25.60 -5.99
CA GLY A 194 2.11 25.98 -4.81
C GLY A 194 0.63 26.11 -5.09
N GLN A 195 -0.17 25.88 -4.06
CA GLN A 195 -1.57 26.27 -4.03
C GLN A 195 -1.76 27.25 -2.87
N GLY A 196 -2.23 28.46 -3.18
CA GLY A 196 -2.60 29.47 -2.21
C GLY A 196 -4.11 29.51 -2.06
N ILE A 197 -4.60 29.60 -0.83
CA ILE A 197 -6.00 29.89 -0.54
C ILE A 197 -6.04 31.13 0.34
N VAL A 198 -6.82 32.12 -0.09
CA VAL A 198 -7.21 33.27 0.73
C VAL A 198 -8.61 33.01 1.23
N TYR A 199 -8.75 32.86 2.53
CA TYR A 199 -10.06 32.66 3.13
C TYR A 199 -10.64 33.99 3.57
N LYS A 200 -11.89 34.19 3.18
CA LYS A 200 -12.69 35.37 3.51
C LYS A 200 -13.87 34.96 4.38
N ASP A 201 -13.56 34.46 5.57
CA ASP A 201 -14.57 34.16 6.59
C ASP A 201 -14.06 34.60 7.96
N ASN A 202 -14.93 35.23 8.72
CA ASN A 202 -14.75 35.76 10.05
C ASN A 202 -15.27 34.81 11.15
N SER A 203 -15.75 33.62 10.78
CA SER A 203 -16.32 32.64 11.71
C SER A 203 -15.50 31.36 11.89
N ASN A 204 -14.67 30.99 10.90
CA ASN A 204 -13.83 29.80 10.95
C ASN A 204 -12.34 30.17 10.82
N TYR A 205 -11.51 29.67 11.73
CA TYR A 205 -10.06 29.94 11.77
C TYR A 205 -9.22 28.72 11.41
N ASN A 206 -9.88 27.62 11.04
CA ASN A 206 -9.25 26.40 10.63
C ASN A 206 -9.38 26.24 9.12
N TYR A 207 -8.25 25.98 8.48
CA TYR A 207 -8.16 26.09 7.03
C TYR A 207 -7.29 24.99 6.44
N SER A 208 -7.78 24.39 5.36
CA SER A 208 -7.17 23.22 4.74
C SER A 208 -6.66 23.52 3.34
N ALA A 209 -5.37 23.29 3.10
CA ALA A 209 -4.79 23.39 1.77
C ALA A 209 -4.29 22.03 1.30
N VAL A 210 -4.45 21.75 0.02
CA VAL A 210 -3.91 20.58 -0.66
C VAL A 210 -3.16 21.06 -1.89
N VAL A 211 -2.07 20.40 -2.24
CA VAL A 211 -1.32 20.65 -3.48
C VAL A 211 -0.91 19.31 -4.07
N SER A 212 -1.00 19.19 -5.40
CA SER A 212 -0.57 18.00 -6.14
C SER A 212 0.11 18.40 -7.44
N ASN A 213 1.25 17.79 -7.75
CA ASN A 213 1.92 18.02 -9.03
C ASN A 213 2.87 16.88 -9.40
N TYR A 214 3.22 16.81 -10.68
CA TYR A 214 4.19 15.89 -11.26
C TYR A 214 5.54 16.57 -11.44
N PHE A 215 6.61 15.86 -11.06
CA PHE A 215 7.97 16.32 -11.23
C PHE A 215 8.81 15.25 -11.90
N ILE A 216 9.62 15.64 -12.88
CA ILE A 216 10.72 14.79 -13.34
C ILE A 216 11.91 15.11 -12.45
N LEU A 217 12.36 14.13 -11.66
CA LEU A 217 13.44 14.33 -10.69
C LEU A 217 14.63 13.42 -11.01
N GLU A 218 15.81 13.99 -10.83
CA GLU A 218 17.09 13.29 -10.94
C GLU A 218 17.53 12.72 -9.59
N LYS A 219 18.41 11.71 -9.62
CA LYS A 219 19.05 11.19 -8.40
C LYS A 219 19.73 12.33 -7.64
N GLY A 220 19.50 12.39 -6.32
CA GLY A 220 20.01 13.42 -5.43
C GLY A 220 19.13 14.66 -5.32
N ASN A 221 18.09 14.81 -6.14
CA ASN A 221 17.06 15.82 -5.91
C ASN A 221 16.30 15.49 -4.61
N TYR A 222 15.58 16.47 -4.07
CA TYR A 222 14.77 16.26 -2.88
C TYR A 222 13.35 16.77 -3.07
N ILE A 223 12.42 16.22 -2.28
CA ILE A 223 11.05 16.70 -2.14
C ILE A 223 10.87 17.17 -0.69
N GLN A 224 10.32 18.37 -0.51
CA GLN A 224 10.02 18.96 0.79
C GLN A 224 8.74 19.81 0.70
N ILE A 225 7.90 19.73 1.74
CA ILE A 225 6.64 20.48 1.80
C ILE A 225 6.82 21.67 2.74
N VAL A 226 6.38 22.84 2.29
CA VAL A 226 6.50 24.10 3.02
C VAL A 226 5.16 24.82 2.96
N ALA A 227 4.72 25.40 4.08
CA ALA A 227 3.56 26.28 4.07
C ALA A 227 3.97 27.71 4.43
N SER A 228 3.64 28.66 3.56
CA SER A 228 3.79 30.08 3.87
C SER A 228 2.62 30.56 4.70
N SER A 229 2.95 31.27 5.78
CA SER A 229 1.97 31.85 6.69
C SER A 229 1.43 33.20 6.24
N GLY A 230 2.09 33.85 5.27
CA GLY A 230 1.67 35.16 4.76
C GLY A 230 1.42 36.13 5.90
N ASN A 231 0.25 36.77 5.91
CA ASN A 231 -0.17 37.73 6.94
C ASN A 231 -0.85 37.08 8.18
N SER A 232 -0.76 35.76 8.34
CA SER A 232 -1.41 35.01 9.42
C SER A 232 -0.43 34.12 10.18
N SER A 233 -0.69 33.92 11.46
CA SER A 233 -0.03 32.93 12.31
C SER A 233 -0.97 31.74 12.53
N TRP A 234 -0.45 30.54 12.76
CA TRP A 234 -1.27 29.32 12.85
C TRP A 234 -0.54 28.18 13.55
N TYR A 235 -1.26 27.13 13.94
CA TYR A 235 -0.69 25.85 14.35
C TYR A 235 -0.84 24.84 13.23
N GLN A 236 0.21 24.06 12.94
CA GLN A 236 0.08 22.92 12.03
C GLN A 236 -0.91 21.93 12.65
N GLY A 237 -2.03 21.66 11.98
CA GLY A 237 -2.95 20.59 12.32
C GLY A 237 -2.59 19.27 11.65
N PRO A 238 -3.55 18.34 11.51
CA PRO A 238 -3.39 17.14 10.72
C PRO A 238 -2.89 17.45 9.30
N SER A 239 -1.98 16.60 8.79
CA SER A 239 -1.38 16.80 7.48
C SER A 239 -0.90 15.48 6.91
N PHE A 240 -0.84 15.36 5.59
CA PHE A 240 -0.37 14.16 4.91
C PHE A 240 0.56 14.49 3.75
N LEU A 241 1.40 13.52 3.39
CA LEU A 241 2.25 13.51 2.21
C LEU A 241 2.16 12.14 1.55
N SER A 242 1.86 12.14 0.26
CA SER A 242 1.90 10.96 -0.60
C SER A 242 2.83 11.21 -1.77
N ILE A 243 3.71 10.26 -2.04
CA ILE A 243 4.61 10.29 -3.19
C ILE A 243 4.42 8.99 -3.96
N SER A 244 4.10 9.11 -5.24
CA SER A 244 4.09 8.01 -6.19
C SER A 244 5.17 8.22 -7.26
N TYR A 245 5.74 7.12 -7.72
CA TYR A 245 6.81 7.08 -8.70
C TYR A 245 6.36 6.34 -9.95
N THR A 246 6.71 6.89 -11.10
CA THR A 246 6.59 6.23 -12.40
C THR A 246 7.96 6.23 -13.06
N GLU A 247 8.41 5.06 -13.50
CA GLU A 247 9.67 4.95 -14.24
C GLU A 247 9.53 5.60 -15.61
N LEU A 248 10.50 6.45 -15.95
CA LEU A 248 10.62 6.97 -17.31
C LEU A 248 11.06 5.83 -18.26
N PRO A 249 10.58 5.81 -19.51
CA PRO A 249 10.92 4.78 -20.50
C PRO A 249 12.43 4.53 -20.66
#